data_AF-A0AAU6JMS4-F1
#
_entry.id   AF-A0AAU6JMS4-F1
#
_cell.length_a   1.000
_cell.length_b   1.000
_cell.length_c   1.000
_cell.angle_alpha   90.00
_cell.angle_beta   90.00
_cell.angle_gamma   90.00
#
_symmetry.space_group_name_H-M   'P 1'
#
loop_
_entity.id
_entity.type
_entity.pdbx_description
1 polymer ?
#
loop_
_entity_poly.entity_id
_entity_poly.type
_entity_poly.pdbx_seq_one_letter_code
_entity_poly.pdbx_strand_id
1 'polypeptide(L)' 'MPGMTSQESTPDLTSPEAVQIGQEVYDRITSGECTDAVTELNEAYGRTA' A
#
# COMPACT_ATOMS: atom_id res chain seq x y z
N MET A 1 -26.27 5.94 -18.97
CA MET A 1 -25.81 6.60 -17.74
C MET A 1 -24.36 7.00 -17.96
N PRO A 2 -23.96 8.26 -17.68
CA PRO A 2 -22.65 8.78 -18.03
C PRO A 2 -21.56 8.25 -17.10
N GLY A 3 -20.40 7.95 -17.69
CA GLY A 3 -19.06 7.93 -17.09
C GLY A 3 -18.93 7.49 -15.64
N MET A 4 -18.87 6.17 -15.41
CA MET A 4 -18.12 5.67 -14.27
C MET A 4 -16.70 5.48 -14.78
N THR A 5 -15.91 6.56 -14.74
CA THR A 5 -14.45 6.44 -14.83
C THR A 5 -14.05 5.33 -13.89
N SER A 6 -13.34 4.32 -14.41
CA SER A 6 -12.76 3.25 -13.62
C SER A 6 -12.12 3.88 -12.39
N GLN A 7 -12.79 3.79 -11.23
CA GLN A 7 -12.11 3.96 -9.96
C GLN A 7 -11.14 2.78 -9.99
N GLU A 8 -9.88 3.06 -10.34
CA GLU A 8 -8.78 2.26 -9.83
C GLU A 8 -9.12 2.06 -8.36
N SER A 9 -9.42 0.83 -7.98
CA SER A 9 -9.80 0.46 -6.62
C SER A 9 -8.63 0.82 -5.73
N THR A 10 -8.54 2.08 -5.31
CA THR A 10 -7.50 2.54 -4.42
C THR A 10 -7.68 1.73 -3.16
N PRO A 11 -6.69 0.89 -2.78
CA PRO A 11 -6.84 0.02 -1.63
C PRO A 11 -7.21 0.89 -0.44
N ASP A 12 -8.28 0.49 0.26
CA ASP A 12 -8.76 1.20 1.43
C ASP A 12 -7.72 1.05 2.54
N LEU A 13 -6.86 2.07 2.66
CA LEU A 13 -5.71 2.03 3.57
C LEU A 13 -6.12 2.05 5.05
N THR A 14 -7.40 2.29 5.33
CA THR A 14 -7.98 2.27 6.67
C THR A 14 -8.56 0.92 7.08
N SER A 15 -8.65 -0.02 6.12
CA SER A 15 -9.13 -1.36 6.39
C SER A 15 -8.13 -2.12 7.26
N PRO A 16 -8.60 -3.00 8.16
CA PRO A 16 -7.71 -3.73 9.08
C PRO A 16 -6.68 -4.62 8.37
N GLU A 17 -6.99 -5.11 7.16
CA GLU A 17 -6.03 -5.82 6.31
C GLU A 17 -4.92 -4.89 5.79
N ALA A 18 -5.29 -3.71 5.31
CA ALA A 18 -4.32 -2.72 4.84
C ALA A 18 -3.42 -2.24 5.98
N VAL A 19 -3.99 -1.95 7.15
CA VAL A 19 -3.21 -1.54 8.33
C VAL A 19 -2.20 -2.62 8.74
N GLN A 20 -2.56 -3.91 8.69
CA GLN A 20 -1.62 -5.00 8.95
C GLN A 20 -0.46 -5.02 7.96
N ILE A 21 -0.76 -4.94 6.66
CA ILE A 21 0.26 -4.91 5.60
C ILE A 21 1.19 -3.70 5.80
N GLY A 22 0.63 -2.53 6.09
CA GLY A 22 1.40 -1.32 6.38
C GLY A 22 2.28 -1.45 7.62
N GLN A 23 1.82 -2.15 8.67
CA GLN A 23 2.61 -2.42 9.87
C GLN A 23 3.79 -3.36 9.57
N GLU A 24 3.59 -4.42 8.81
CA GLU A 24 4.68 -5.34 8.43
C GLU A 24 5.76 -4.66 7.58
N VAL A 25 5.35 -3.77 6.67
CA VAL A 25 6.30 -2.97 5.89
C VAL A 25 6.99 -1.93 6.77
N TYR A 26 6.24 -1.26 7.65
CA TYR A 26 6.79 -0.29 8.60
C TYR A 26 7.84 -0.92 9.52
N ASP A 27 7.57 -2.11 10.08
CA ASP A 27 8.53 -2.85 10.91
C ASP A 27 9.84 -3.14 10.17
N ARG A 28 9.75 -3.57 8.90
CA ARG A 28 10.91 -3.79 8.02
C ARG A 28 11.69 -2.50 7.73
N ILE A 29 10.99 -1.39 7.50
CA ILE A 29 11.60 -0.08 7.33
C ILE A 29 12.33 0.33 8.60
N THR A 30 11.68 0.21 9.76
CA THR A 30 12.27 0.61 11.05
C THR A 30 13.41 -0.31 11.50
N SER A 31 13.40 -1.57 11.08
CA SER A 31 14.49 -2.52 11.29
C SER A 31 15.73 -2.21 10.43
N GLY A 32 15.62 -1.27 9.48
CA GLY A 32 16.69 -0.88 8.58
C GLY A 32 16.95 -1.87 7.45
N GLU A 33 16.01 -2.81 7.22
CA GLU A 33 16.10 -3.79 6.13
C GLU A 33 15.53 -3.26 4.81
N CYS A 34 14.71 -2.21 4.84
CA CYS A 34 14.24 -1.57 3.61
C CYS A 34 15.24 -0.53 3.08
N THR A 35 15.52 -0.63 1.79
CA THR A 35 16.27 0.40 1.05
C THR A 35 15.37 1.54 0.58
N ASP A 36 14.12 1.21 0.20
CA ASP A 36 13.12 2.19 -0.18
C ASP A 36 11.75 1.85 0.43
N ALA A 37 11.42 2.58 1.49
CA ALA A 37 10.17 2.43 2.22
C ALA A 37 8.93 2.64 1.33
N VAL A 38 9.02 3.54 0.36
CA VAL A 38 7.88 3.92 -0.48
C VAL A 38 7.64 2.84 -1.52
N THR A 39 8.69 2.28 -2.12
CA THR A 39 8.59 1.14 -3.05
C THR A 39 7.98 -0.07 -2.35
N GLU A 40 8.49 -0.47 -1.18
CA GLU A 40 8.00 -1.65 -0.45
C GLU A 40 6.52 -1.50 -0.05
N LEU A 41 6.10 -0.29 0.36
CA LEU A 41 4.71 -0.02 0.68
C LEU A 41 3.83 -0.09 -0.58
N ASN A 42 4.28 0.50 -1.68
CA ASN A 42 3.56 0.49 -2.95
C ASN A 42 3.40 -0.94 -3.50
N GLU A 43 4.46 -1.75 -3.46
CA GLU A 43 4.39 -3.17 -3.81
C GLU A 43 3.44 -3.94 -2.90
N ALA A 44 3.50 -3.72 -1.59
CA ALA A 44 2.65 -4.40 -0.62
C ALA A 44 1.16 -4.06 -0.80
N TYR A 45 0.85 -2.84 -1.23
CA TYR A 45 -0.50 -2.41 -1.58
C TYR A 45 -0.89 -2.68 -3.05
N GLY A 46 -0.02 -3.33 -3.83
CA GLY A 46 -0.26 -3.58 -5.26
C GLY A 46 -0.37 -2.31 -6.10
N ARG A 47 0.11 -1.17 -5.57
CA ARG A 47 0.22 0.09 -6.28
C ARG A 47 1.53 0.09 -7.03
N THR A 48 1.51 -0.31 -8.30
CA THR A 48 2.66 -0.07 -9.17
C THR A 48 2.71 1.43 -9.46
N ALA A 49 3.81 2.10 -9.08
CA ALA A 49 4.04 3.51 -9.38
C ALA A 49 4.14 3.78 -10.89
#